data_AF-A0AAN7H738-F1
#
_entry.id   AF-A0AAN7H738-F1
#
_cell.length_a   1.000
_cell.length_b   1.000
_cell.length_c   1.000
_cell.angle_alpha   90.00
_cell.angle_beta   90.00
_cell.angle_gamma   90.00
#
_symmetry.space_group_name_H-M   'P 1'
#
loop_
_entity.id
_entity.type
_entity.pdbx_description
1 polymer ?
#
loop_
_entity_poly.entity_id
_entity_poly.type
_entity_poly.pdbx_seq_one_letter_code
_entity_poly.pdbx_strand_id
1 'polypeptide(L)'
;MPAPSQQNDWTDPAVRQAVLLDIPLSRLTWYFPTQPGVSTCYQKWLNPDRFAFRMLLEHSGDPEGVAAAFKIPYARPDMSAVQDAREYAQTIANTFSELGNILWKSELVIRKRWAKKNSKARAQLMEEAWPRIAKTDRPDLMWLRTKRTDPNIDDFLLPHINLEDLAKEDTFLHLLNSRGRNEPSMFVQSDLESVRFAQRNMLVPFEFDCHVADLSSDVASGRYGAVKDLDEPEDVDAVITGRAISTTNCRLLLKIQSRILTFLRDCCKLILHDKIKDLDGGNIPDGPEPGPLPVHDEKTGSAFRVALQRPYLVPRVHVDIRHTLNQAKAALEEAKEHLWLLREDPSYFAMEIMDTREHSYEFVNDVNRKCHPDVDLPDKGF
;
A
#
# COMPACT_ATOMS: atom_id res chain seq x y z
N MET A 1 -26.52 -52.64 -1.44
CA MET A 1 -25.93 -51.84 -2.53
C MET A 1 -24.95 -50.86 -1.90
N PRO A 2 -23.63 -50.99 -2.11
CA PRO A 2 -22.68 -49.96 -1.70
C PRO A 2 -22.47 -48.94 -2.84
N ALA A 3 -22.31 -47.67 -2.47
CA ALA A 3 -22.07 -46.55 -3.38
C ALA A 3 -20.67 -46.62 -4.01
N PRO A 4 -20.46 -46.09 -5.23
CA PRO A 4 -19.19 -46.18 -5.93
C PRO A 4 -18.20 -45.13 -5.42
N SER A 5 -16.97 -45.59 -5.14
CA SER A 5 -15.79 -44.76 -4.87
C SER A 5 -15.35 -44.04 -6.15
N GLN A 6 -15.36 -42.70 -6.15
CA GLN A 6 -14.69 -41.91 -7.18
C GLN A 6 -13.19 -41.86 -6.89
N GLN A 7 -12.42 -42.37 -7.85
CA GLN A 7 -10.96 -42.33 -7.88
C GLN A 7 -10.57 -41.07 -8.67
N ASN A 8 -9.95 -40.09 -8.01
CA ASN A 8 -9.50 -38.86 -8.66
C ASN A 8 -8.33 -39.16 -9.60
N ASP A 9 -8.54 -38.89 -10.88
CA ASP A 9 -7.57 -39.10 -11.95
C ASP A 9 -6.67 -37.85 -12.09
N TRP A 10 -5.38 -38.00 -11.77
CA TRP A 10 -4.39 -36.91 -11.67
C TRP A 10 -3.73 -36.54 -13.01
N THR A 11 -4.33 -36.92 -14.14
CA THR A 11 -3.73 -36.76 -15.48
C THR A 11 -4.23 -35.54 -16.25
N ASP A 12 -5.11 -34.72 -15.68
CA ASP A 12 -5.63 -33.51 -16.34
C ASP A 12 -4.54 -32.42 -16.50
N PRO A 13 -4.20 -32.00 -17.74
CA PRO A 13 -3.24 -30.92 -18.00
C PRO A 13 -3.63 -29.57 -17.37
N ALA A 14 -4.93 -29.31 -17.14
CA ALA A 14 -5.41 -28.09 -16.48
C ALA A 14 -5.04 -28.05 -14.98
N VAL A 15 -5.02 -29.22 -14.32
CA VAL A 15 -4.57 -29.35 -12.93
C VAL A 15 -3.06 -29.10 -12.82
N ARG A 16 -2.27 -29.47 -13.83
CA ARG A 16 -0.82 -29.18 -13.88
C ARG A 16 -0.49 -27.70 -14.08
N GLN A 17 -1.38 -26.94 -14.72
CA GLN A 17 -1.15 -25.51 -14.99
C GLN A 17 -1.50 -24.62 -13.78
N ALA A 18 -2.38 -25.10 -12.88
CA ALA A 18 -2.70 -24.42 -11.62
C ALA A 18 -1.58 -24.51 -10.56
N VAL A 19 -0.68 -25.49 -10.66
CA VAL A 19 0.43 -25.72 -9.71
C VAL A 19 1.62 -24.78 -9.93
N LEU A 20 1.67 -24.05 -11.07
CA LEU A 20 2.82 -23.23 -11.46
C LEU A 20 2.80 -21.78 -10.93
N LEU A 21 1.79 -21.38 -10.16
CA LEU A 21 1.69 -20.03 -9.57
C LEU A 21 1.66 -20.01 -8.04
N ASP A 22 1.86 -21.15 -7.37
CA ASP A 22 1.92 -21.20 -5.91
C ASP A 22 3.30 -20.75 -5.41
N ILE A 23 3.40 -19.46 -5.10
CA ILE A 23 4.31 -18.98 -4.07
C ILE A 23 3.85 -19.67 -2.78
N PRO A 24 4.72 -20.39 -2.04
CA PRO A 24 4.28 -21.14 -0.87
C PRO A 24 3.60 -20.22 0.14
N LEU A 25 2.30 -20.44 0.37
CA LEU A 25 1.50 -19.79 1.40
C LEU A 25 2.10 -19.93 2.81
N SER A 26 3.03 -20.87 3.01
CA SER A 26 3.73 -21.10 4.27
C SER A 26 4.62 -19.93 4.74
N ARG A 27 4.95 -18.97 3.87
CA ARG A 27 5.68 -17.75 4.27
C ARG A 27 4.76 -16.54 4.57
N LEU A 28 3.44 -16.66 4.43
CA LEU A 28 2.46 -15.58 4.71
C LEU A 28 1.52 -15.87 5.88
N THR A 29 1.57 -17.05 6.49
CA THR A 29 0.62 -17.48 7.53
C THR A 29 0.94 -17.05 8.96
N TRP A 30 2.03 -16.32 9.18
CA TRP A 30 2.61 -16.09 10.51
C TRP A 30 2.09 -14.85 11.24
N TYR A 31 0.78 -14.63 11.30
CA TYR A 31 0.18 -13.72 12.29
C TYR A 31 -1.30 -14.12 12.49
N PHE A 32 -1.63 -14.63 13.68
CA PHE A 32 -2.96 -14.95 14.26
C PHE A 32 -3.46 -16.42 14.21
N PRO A 33 -4.11 -16.91 15.30
CA PRO A 33 -4.50 -18.31 15.47
C PRO A 33 -5.61 -18.72 14.50
N THR A 34 -5.46 -19.87 13.84
CA THR A 34 -6.50 -20.47 13.00
C THR A 34 -7.22 -21.58 13.75
N GLN A 35 -8.55 -21.45 13.92
CA GLN A 35 -9.40 -22.62 14.20
C GLN A 35 -9.65 -23.45 12.92
N PRO A 36 -10.00 -24.75 13.04
CA PRO A 36 -10.20 -25.63 11.89
C PRO A 36 -11.48 -25.23 11.12
N GLY A 37 -11.33 -24.88 9.84
CA GLY A 37 -12.43 -24.45 8.95
C GLY A 37 -12.18 -23.16 8.15
N VAL A 38 -11.01 -22.54 8.32
CA VAL A 38 -10.74 -21.14 7.93
C VAL A 38 -9.86 -21.01 6.67
N SER A 39 -9.52 -22.09 5.96
CA SER A 39 -8.64 -21.97 4.77
C SER A 39 -9.27 -21.11 3.65
N THR A 40 -10.60 -21.07 3.56
CA THR A 40 -11.31 -20.16 2.64
C THR A 40 -11.30 -18.70 3.11
N CYS A 41 -11.06 -18.42 4.39
CA CYS A 41 -10.92 -17.05 4.90
C CYS A 41 -9.53 -16.47 4.71
N TYR A 42 -8.49 -17.28 4.53
CA TYR A 42 -7.15 -16.74 4.27
C TYR A 42 -7.08 -16.02 2.91
N GLN A 43 -7.77 -16.55 1.89
CA GLN A 43 -7.99 -15.84 0.61
C GLN A 43 -8.90 -14.61 0.76
N LYS A 44 -9.82 -14.59 1.74
CA LYS A 44 -10.66 -13.42 2.09
C LYS A 44 -9.86 -12.23 2.61
N TRP A 45 -8.72 -12.47 3.27
CA TRP A 45 -7.96 -11.44 4.00
C TRP A 45 -6.76 -10.87 3.24
N LEU A 46 -6.17 -11.63 2.31
CA LEU A 46 -4.99 -11.17 1.56
C LEU A 46 -5.35 -10.08 0.54
N ASN A 47 -6.58 -10.10 0.00
CA ASN A 47 -7.09 -9.08 -0.90
C ASN A 47 -8.65 -9.09 -0.89
N PRO A 48 -9.29 -8.40 0.06
CA PRO A 48 -10.75 -8.46 0.25
C PRO A 48 -11.54 -8.04 -1.00
N ASP A 49 -10.98 -7.12 -1.80
CA ASP A 49 -11.51 -6.78 -3.12
C ASP A 49 -11.55 -8.03 -4.02
N ARG A 50 -10.43 -8.72 -4.26
CA ARG A 50 -10.39 -9.91 -5.16
C ARG A 50 -11.33 -11.02 -4.73
N PHE A 51 -11.47 -11.26 -3.43
CA PHE A 51 -12.34 -12.32 -2.92
C PHE A 51 -13.81 -11.95 -3.09
N ALA A 52 -14.22 -10.74 -2.70
CA ALA A 52 -15.60 -10.30 -2.80
C ALA A 52 -16.05 -10.11 -4.26
N PHE A 53 -15.18 -9.62 -5.16
CA PHE A 53 -15.46 -9.54 -6.59
C PHE A 53 -15.54 -10.91 -7.28
N ARG A 54 -14.73 -11.90 -6.85
CA ARG A 54 -14.86 -13.28 -7.33
C ARG A 54 -16.20 -13.90 -6.91
N MET A 55 -16.65 -13.64 -5.69
CA MET A 55 -17.96 -14.08 -5.21
C MET A 55 -19.12 -13.42 -5.96
N LEU A 56 -19.00 -12.15 -6.36
CA LEU A 56 -19.98 -11.48 -7.22
C LEU A 56 -20.07 -12.11 -8.62
N LEU A 57 -18.94 -12.45 -9.24
CA LEU A 57 -18.92 -13.13 -10.55
C LEU A 57 -19.61 -14.48 -10.50
N GLU A 58 -19.39 -15.24 -9.41
CA GLU A 58 -19.99 -16.56 -9.23
C GLU A 58 -21.50 -16.47 -8.90
N HIS A 59 -21.99 -15.32 -8.41
CA HIS A 59 -23.36 -15.10 -7.94
C HIS A 59 -24.00 -13.83 -8.53
N SER A 60 -23.75 -13.56 -9.82
CA SER A 60 -24.01 -12.30 -10.56
C SER A 60 -25.45 -11.75 -10.60
N GLY A 61 -26.36 -12.24 -9.76
CA GLY A 61 -27.73 -11.77 -9.64
C GLY A 61 -28.11 -11.18 -8.27
N ASP A 62 -27.25 -11.25 -7.24
CA ASP A 62 -27.60 -10.78 -5.89
C ASP A 62 -26.40 -10.29 -5.05
N PRO A 63 -25.82 -9.12 -5.38
CA PRO A 63 -24.73 -8.51 -4.59
C PRO A 63 -25.14 -8.22 -3.13
N GLU A 64 -26.43 -7.92 -2.88
CA GLU A 64 -26.99 -7.72 -1.55
C GLU A 64 -26.97 -9.03 -0.74
N GLY A 65 -27.36 -10.14 -1.36
CA GLY A 65 -27.32 -11.48 -0.76
C GLY A 65 -25.91 -11.98 -0.49
N VAL A 66 -24.95 -11.70 -1.39
CA VAL A 66 -23.52 -12.01 -1.16
C VAL A 66 -23.01 -11.28 0.08
N ALA A 67 -23.22 -9.96 0.14
CA ALA A 67 -22.73 -9.19 1.28
C ALA A 67 -23.44 -9.55 2.60
N ALA A 68 -24.75 -9.84 2.56
CA ALA A 68 -25.49 -10.36 3.70
C ALA A 68 -24.97 -11.73 4.17
N ALA A 69 -24.65 -12.65 3.25
CA ALA A 69 -24.08 -13.96 3.57
C ALA A 69 -22.71 -13.84 4.25
N PHE A 70 -21.93 -12.82 3.90
CA PHE A 70 -20.61 -12.58 4.50
C PHE A 70 -20.61 -11.57 5.65
N LYS A 71 -21.78 -11.06 6.06
CA LYS A 71 -21.94 -9.98 7.06
C LYS A 71 -21.07 -8.76 6.76
N ILE A 72 -20.84 -8.48 5.48
CA ILE A 72 -20.14 -7.29 5.03
C ILE A 72 -21.17 -6.16 4.99
N PRO A 73 -20.88 -4.98 5.56
CA PRO A 73 -21.72 -3.80 5.37
C PRO A 73 -21.86 -3.51 3.87
N TYR A 74 -23.04 -3.75 3.33
CA TYR A 74 -23.37 -3.41 1.96
C TYR A 74 -24.19 -2.14 1.96
N ALA A 75 -23.64 -1.10 1.34
CA ALA A 75 -24.37 0.09 0.99
C ALA A 75 -24.37 0.17 -0.54
N ARG A 76 -25.54 0.43 -1.14
CA ARG A 76 -25.55 1.00 -2.48
C ARG A 76 -24.73 2.30 -2.46
N PRO A 77 -24.08 2.66 -3.58
CA PRO A 77 -23.10 3.73 -3.60
C PRO A 77 -23.70 4.96 -2.92
N ASP A 78 -23.01 5.44 -1.90
CA ASP A 78 -23.29 6.77 -1.43
C ASP A 78 -22.89 7.72 -2.57
N MET A 79 -23.86 8.44 -3.14
CA MET A 79 -23.58 9.48 -4.14
C MET A 79 -22.51 10.47 -3.63
N SER A 80 -22.32 10.56 -2.32
CA SER A 80 -21.21 11.30 -1.71
C SER A 80 -19.82 10.77 -2.10
N ALA A 81 -19.62 9.46 -2.27
CA ALA A 81 -18.30 8.89 -2.58
C ALA A 81 -17.85 9.23 -4.01
N VAL A 82 -18.78 9.20 -4.97
CA VAL A 82 -18.54 9.63 -6.35
C VAL A 82 -18.28 11.13 -6.41
N GLN A 83 -19.04 11.92 -5.65
CA GLN A 83 -18.86 13.36 -5.56
C GLN A 83 -17.50 13.73 -4.95
N ASP A 84 -17.12 13.11 -3.83
CA ASP A 84 -15.83 13.28 -3.18
C ASP A 84 -14.68 12.91 -4.13
N ALA A 85 -14.77 11.77 -4.82
CA ALA A 85 -13.77 11.36 -5.79
C ALA A 85 -13.58 12.43 -6.88
N ARG A 86 -14.69 12.98 -7.39
CA ARG A 86 -14.66 14.04 -8.42
C ARG A 86 -14.02 15.34 -7.90
N GLU A 87 -14.33 15.74 -6.67
CA GLU A 87 -13.75 16.92 -6.02
C GLU A 87 -12.24 16.75 -5.77
N TYR A 88 -11.83 15.56 -5.32
CA TYR A 88 -10.41 15.25 -5.14
C TYR A 88 -9.67 15.20 -6.47
N ALA A 89 -10.23 14.59 -7.51
CA ALA A 89 -9.65 14.57 -8.85
C ALA A 89 -9.44 15.99 -9.41
N GLN A 90 -10.44 16.87 -9.25
CA GLN A 90 -10.31 18.27 -9.65
C GLN A 90 -9.24 19.01 -8.84
N THR A 91 -9.18 18.76 -7.54
CA THR A 91 -8.13 19.33 -6.68
C THR A 91 -6.74 18.86 -7.10
N ILE A 92 -6.58 17.58 -7.42
CA ILE A 92 -5.34 17.00 -7.94
C ILE A 92 -4.95 17.69 -9.24
N ALA A 93 -5.86 17.82 -10.21
CA ALA A 93 -5.57 18.47 -11.49
C ALA A 93 -5.08 19.90 -11.34
N ASN A 94 -5.81 20.71 -10.56
CA ASN A 94 -5.45 22.10 -10.32
C ASN A 94 -4.11 22.21 -9.57
N THR A 95 -3.95 21.44 -8.50
CA THR A 95 -2.77 21.52 -7.63
C THR A 95 -1.52 20.96 -8.31
N PHE A 96 -1.65 19.89 -9.10
CA PHE A 96 -0.55 19.32 -9.87
C PHE A 96 -0.05 20.29 -10.94
N SER A 97 -0.96 20.91 -11.69
CA SER A 97 -0.61 21.95 -12.67
C SER A 97 0.07 23.15 -12.00
N GLU A 98 -0.48 23.63 -10.89
CA GLU A 98 0.11 24.73 -10.13
C GLU A 98 1.50 24.38 -9.58
N LEU A 99 1.65 23.20 -8.98
CA LEU A 99 2.93 22.71 -8.45
C LEU A 99 3.98 22.56 -9.56
N GLY A 100 3.59 22.00 -10.71
CA GLY A 100 4.45 21.89 -11.88
C GLY A 100 4.95 23.24 -12.36
N ASN A 101 4.06 24.23 -12.45
CA ASN A 101 4.41 25.62 -12.79
C ASN A 101 5.38 26.27 -11.78
N ILE A 102 5.15 26.05 -10.48
CA ILE A 102 6.05 26.55 -9.43
C ILE A 102 7.45 25.93 -9.58
N LEU A 103 7.52 24.61 -9.80
CA LEU A 103 8.80 23.93 -9.98
C LEU A 103 9.52 24.37 -11.25
N TRP A 104 8.81 24.46 -12.37
CA TRP A 104 9.37 24.94 -13.63
C TRP A 104 10.06 26.31 -13.48
N LYS A 105 9.41 27.24 -12.78
CA LYS A 105 9.93 28.61 -12.61
C LYS A 105 10.96 28.75 -11.48
N SER A 106 10.81 27.99 -10.39
CA SER A 106 11.45 28.33 -9.12
C SER A 106 12.15 27.17 -8.40
N GLU A 107 12.26 25.97 -8.98
CA GLU A 107 12.85 24.81 -8.30
C GLU A 107 14.28 25.08 -7.79
N LEU A 108 15.14 25.73 -8.57
CA LEU A 108 16.49 26.05 -8.13
C LEU A 108 16.51 26.99 -6.90
N VAL A 109 15.56 27.92 -6.84
CA VAL A 109 15.41 28.83 -5.70
C VAL A 109 14.91 28.06 -4.48
N ILE A 110 13.94 27.16 -4.66
CA ILE A 110 13.42 26.28 -3.62
C ILE A 110 14.55 25.45 -3.02
N ARG A 111 15.33 24.74 -3.86
CA ARG A 111 16.47 23.91 -3.42
C ARG A 111 17.50 24.73 -2.63
N LYS A 112 17.89 25.90 -3.13
CA LYS A 112 18.84 26.80 -2.44
C LYS A 112 18.32 27.29 -1.09
N ARG A 113 17.03 27.59 -0.98
CA ARG A 113 16.42 28.03 0.29
C ARG A 113 16.23 26.89 1.27
N TRP A 114 15.87 25.71 0.77
CA TRP A 114 15.76 24.50 1.58
C TRP A 114 17.09 24.10 2.21
N ALA A 115 18.18 24.15 1.44
CA ALA A 115 19.54 23.87 1.91
C ALA A 115 20.00 24.81 3.04
N LYS A 116 19.49 26.05 3.09
CA LYS A 116 19.81 27.03 4.14
C LYS A 116 19.00 26.84 5.42
N LYS A 117 17.90 26.09 5.39
CA LYS A 117 17.06 25.85 6.58
C LYS A 117 17.63 24.68 7.38
N ASN A 118 17.71 24.85 8.70
CA ASN A 118 18.00 23.74 9.62
C ASN A 118 16.75 22.88 9.87
N SER A 119 16.93 21.71 10.50
CA SER A 119 15.83 20.75 10.76
C SER A 119 14.64 21.37 11.50
N LYS A 120 14.88 22.26 12.48
CA LYS A 120 13.81 22.93 13.24
C LYS A 120 12.99 23.89 12.37
N ALA A 121 13.67 24.70 11.56
CA ALA A 121 13.02 25.63 10.64
C ALA A 121 12.27 24.91 9.50
N ARG A 122 12.75 23.72 9.10
CA ARG A 122 12.05 22.84 8.14
C ARG A 122 10.77 22.28 8.76
N ALA A 123 10.86 21.76 9.98
CA ALA A 123 9.70 21.22 10.69
C ALA A 123 8.62 22.29 10.93
N GLN A 124 9.01 23.48 11.38
CA GLN A 124 8.06 24.60 11.58
C GLN A 124 7.34 25.00 10.28
N LEU A 125 8.06 25.05 9.16
CA LEU A 125 7.46 25.35 7.86
C LEU A 125 6.47 24.26 7.43
N MET A 126 6.80 23.00 7.70
CA MET A 126 5.91 21.86 7.40
C MET A 126 4.68 21.86 8.31
N GLU A 127 4.81 22.21 9.58
CA GLU A 127 3.68 22.38 10.51
C GLU A 127 2.78 23.55 10.08
N GLU A 128 3.33 24.61 9.52
CA GLU A 128 2.54 25.71 8.95
C GLU A 128 1.75 25.28 7.72
N ALA A 129 2.34 24.47 6.83
CA ALA A 129 1.64 23.89 5.69
C ALA A 129 0.64 22.79 6.09
N TRP A 130 0.93 22.06 7.18
CA TRP A 130 0.11 20.96 7.67
C TRP A 130 0.11 20.93 9.21
N PRO A 131 -0.84 21.63 9.86
CA PRO A 131 -0.88 21.78 11.33
C PRO A 131 -0.96 20.49 12.14
N ARG A 132 -1.57 19.43 11.60
CA ARG A 132 -1.68 18.10 12.23
C ARG A 132 -0.76 17.04 11.59
N ILE A 133 0.39 17.44 11.04
CA ILE A 133 1.35 16.48 10.47
C ILE A 133 1.94 15.60 11.57
N ALA A 134 2.17 14.32 11.26
CA ALA A 134 2.77 13.38 12.19
C ALA A 134 4.20 13.80 12.57
N LYS A 135 4.53 13.68 13.85
CA LYS A 135 5.84 14.12 14.38
C LYS A 135 6.94 13.07 14.25
N THR A 136 6.57 11.80 14.29
CA THR A 136 7.49 10.66 14.33
C THR A 136 7.26 9.77 13.13
N ASP A 137 8.27 8.97 12.77
CA ASP A 137 8.08 7.87 11.82
C ASP A 137 7.05 6.86 12.34
N ARG A 138 6.34 6.20 11.41
CA ARG A 138 5.31 5.17 11.64
C ARG A 138 4.31 5.53 12.76
N PRO A 139 3.58 6.65 12.64
CA PRO A 139 2.59 7.05 13.65
C PRO A 139 1.45 6.03 13.78
N ASP A 140 1.17 5.26 12.73
CA ASP A 140 0.26 4.11 12.70
C ASP A 140 0.64 3.03 13.72
N LEU A 141 1.93 2.67 13.80
CA LEU A 141 2.43 1.68 14.76
C LEU A 141 2.44 2.25 16.18
N MET A 142 2.77 3.53 16.32
CA MET A 142 2.74 4.19 17.63
C MET A 142 1.32 4.25 18.19
N TRP A 143 0.32 4.47 17.33
CA TRP A 143 -1.08 4.38 17.73
C TRP A 143 -1.43 2.98 18.22
N LEU A 144 -1.05 1.92 17.48
CA LEU A 144 -1.33 0.53 17.88
C LEU A 144 -0.76 0.22 19.27
N ARG A 145 0.44 0.74 19.56
CA ARG A 145 1.10 0.58 20.86
C ARG A 145 0.42 1.34 21.99
N THR A 146 -0.12 2.52 21.71
CA THR A 146 -0.63 3.46 22.74
C THR A 146 -2.15 3.44 22.89
N LYS A 147 -2.89 2.83 21.95
CA LYS A 147 -4.36 2.77 21.89
C LYS A 147 -5.02 4.14 22.11
N ARG A 148 -4.51 5.19 21.44
CA ARG A 148 -5.05 6.55 21.55
C ARG A 148 -6.54 6.59 21.17
N THR A 149 -7.31 7.34 21.95
CA THR A 149 -8.77 7.46 21.82
C THR A 149 -9.23 8.36 20.67
N ASP A 150 -8.34 9.17 20.09
CA ASP A 150 -8.63 10.04 18.95
C ASP A 150 -7.56 9.87 17.85
N PRO A 151 -7.68 8.84 16.98
CA PRO A 151 -6.78 8.65 15.86
C PRO A 151 -6.94 9.77 14.84
N ASN A 152 -5.84 10.47 14.53
CA ASN A 152 -5.79 11.29 13.31
C ASN A 152 -5.76 10.35 12.11
N ILE A 153 -6.79 10.37 11.27
CA ILE A 153 -6.92 9.46 10.12
C ILE A 153 -5.69 9.57 9.20
N ASP A 154 -5.14 10.77 9.04
CA ASP A 154 -3.98 11.00 8.20
C ASP A 154 -2.72 10.23 8.66
N ASP A 155 -2.59 9.95 9.96
CA ASP A 155 -1.47 9.17 10.51
C ASP A 155 -1.48 7.73 9.95
N PHE A 156 -2.65 7.21 9.55
CA PHE A 156 -2.80 5.88 8.96
C PHE A 156 -2.79 5.90 7.44
N LEU A 157 -3.29 6.99 6.83
CA LEU A 157 -3.32 7.11 5.37
C LEU A 157 -1.92 7.42 4.82
N LEU A 158 -1.16 8.23 5.55
CA LEU A 158 0.11 8.84 5.11
C LEU A 158 1.22 8.64 6.16
N PRO A 159 1.51 7.41 6.62
CA PRO A 159 2.46 7.18 7.73
C PRO A 159 3.89 7.63 7.43
N HIS A 160 4.26 7.71 6.15
CA HIS A 160 5.57 8.17 5.68
C HIS A 160 5.65 9.70 5.54
N ILE A 161 4.54 10.43 5.66
CA ILE A 161 4.52 11.91 5.65
C ILE A 161 4.58 12.40 7.10
N ASN A 162 5.81 12.52 7.60
CA ASN A 162 6.08 12.92 8.97
C ASN A 162 7.26 13.91 9.06
N LEU A 163 7.33 14.66 10.15
CA LEU A 163 8.39 15.65 10.38
C LEU A 163 9.76 15.03 10.56
N GLU A 164 9.83 13.88 11.21
CA GLU A 164 11.07 13.18 11.51
C GLU A 164 11.83 12.85 10.23
N ASP A 165 11.16 12.41 9.18
CA ASP A 165 11.80 12.01 7.92
C ASP A 165 11.91 13.16 6.92
N LEU A 166 10.86 13.97 6.77
CA LEU A 166 10.84 15.02 5.76
C LEU A 166 11.75 16.20 6.11
N ALA A 167 11.99 16.48 7.39
CA ALA A 167 12.92 17.54 7.79
C ALA A 167 14.40 17.13 7.62
N LYS A 168 14.70 15.84 7.50
CA LYS A 168 16.06 15.31 7.33
C LYS A 168 16.55 15.51 5.89
N GLU A 169 17.78 15.99 5.76
CA GLU A 169 18.53 16.07 4.50
C GLU A 169 17.70 16.61 3.31
N ASP A 170 17.65 15.86 2.20
CA ASP A 170 16.96 16.21 0.97
C ASP A 170 15.67 15.40 0.77
N THR A 171 15.18 14.67 1.79
CA THR A 171 13.98 13.80 1.69
C THR A 171 12.76 14.55 1.17
N PHE A 172 12.49 15.75 1.70
CA PHE A 172 11.44 16.62 1.19
C PHE A 172 11.65 17.01 -0.28
N LEU A 173 12.89 17.29 -0.70
CA LEU A 173 13.19 17.65 -2.09
C LEU A 173 13.00 16.45 -3.03
N HIS A 174 13.32 15.24 -2.58
CA HIS A 174 13.03 14.01 -3.33
C HIS A 174 11.52 13.82 -3.51
N LEU A 175 10.73 13.96 -2.43
CA LEU A 175 9.27 13.86 -2.51
C LEU A 175 8.68 14.95 -3.42
N LEU A 176 9.18 16.18 -3.31
CA LEU A 176 8.74 17.30 -4.12
C LEU A 176 9.05 17.10 -5.61
N ASN A 177 10.27 16.67 -5.93
CA ASN A 177 10.67 16.41 -7.30
C ASN A 177 9.92 15.21 -7.89
N SER A 178 9.77 14.12 -7.13
CA SER A 178 9.02 12.95 -7.57
C SER A 178 7.58 13.30 -7.84
N ARG A 179 6.84 13.89 -6.89
CA ARG A 179 5.41 14.20 -7.05
C ARG A 179 5.11 15.38 -7.96
N GLY A 180 6.02 16.33 -8.11
CA GLY A 180 5.80 17.54 -8.90
C GLY A 180 6.22 17.42 -10.38
N ARG A 181 6.95 16.37 -10.76
CA ARG A 181 7.42 16.15 -12.15
C ARG A 181 6.84 14.90 -12.82
N ASN A 182 6.02 14.15 -12.11
CA ASN A 182 5.53 12.85 -12.55
C ASN A 182 4.01 12.80 -12.38
N GLU A 183 3.33 12.22 -13.36
CA GLU A 183 1.86 12.09 -13.34
C GLU A 183 1.37 11.35 -12.09
N PRO A 184 0.29 11.82 -11.44
CA PRO A 184 -0.32 11.14 -10.29
C PRO A 184 -0.68 9.67 -10.55
N SER A 185 -1.01 9.30 -11.79
CA SER A 185 -1.28 7.91 -12.18
C SER A 185 -0.10 6.97 -11.92
N MET A 186 1.14 7.46 -11.90
CA MET A 186 2.33 6.64 -11.62
C MET A 186 2.47 6.23 -10.15
N PHE A 187 1.72 6.87 -9.24
CA PHE A 187 1.79 6.63 -7.80
C PHE A 187 0.61 5.84 -7.25
N VAL A 188 -0.36 5.46 -8.09
CA VAL A 188 -1.59 4.76 -7.71
C VAL A 188 -1.30 3.57 -6.78
N GLN A 189 -0.38 2.70 -7.18
CA GLN A 189 -0.07 1.50 -6.42
C GLN A 189 0.64 1.82 -5.09
N SER A 190 1.63 2.71 -5.10
CA SER A 190 2.37 3.08 -3.87
C SER A 190 1.47 3.77 -2.85
N ASP A 191 0.53 4.59 -3.32
CA ASP A 191 -0.41 5.33 -2.48
C ASP A 191 -1.48 4.40 -1.89
N LEU A 192 -1.94 3.40 -2.64
CA LEU A 192 -2.82 2.36 -2.10
C LEU A 192 -2.10 1.49 -1.08
N GLU A 193 -0.84 1.15 -1.33
CA GLU A 193 -0.03 0.35 -0.40
C GLU A 193 0.13 1.02 0.97
N SER A 194 0.20 2.36 1.04
CA SER A 194 0.33 3.06 2.32
C SER A 194 -0.88 2.90 3.23
N VAL A 195 -2.08 2.64 2.68
CA VAL A 195 -3.34 2.50 3.43
C VAL A 195 -3.65 1.06 3.81
N ARG A 196 -2.99 0.08 3.20
CA ARG A 196 -3.27 -1.35 3.46
C ARG A 196 -3.17 -1.72 4.92
N PHE A 197 -2.26 -1.09 5.67
CA PHE A 197 -2.16 -1.29 7.11
C PHE A 197 -3.45 -0.85 7.84
N ALA A 198 -3.96 0.34 7.51
CA ALA A 198 -5.19 0.88 8.08
C ALA A 198 -6.41 0.01 7.77
N GLN A 199 -6.54 -0.43 6.51
CA GLN A 199 -7.61 -1.31 6.05
C GLN A 199 -7.59 -2.67 6.75
N ARG A 200 -6.42 -3.32 6.85
CA ARG A 200 -6.27 -4.61 7.53
C ARG A 200 -6.64 -4.57 9.01
N ASN A 201 -6.46 -3.41 9.64
CA ASN A 201 -6.81 -3.21 11.05
C ASN A 201 -8.21 -2.57 11.22
N MET A 202 -9.01 -2.46 10.15
CA MET A 202 -10.36 -1.86 10.14
C MET A 202 -10.39 -0.44 10.72
N LEU A 203 -9.30 0.31 10.57
CA LEU A 203 -9.18 1.70 11.03
C LEU A 203 -9.78 2.70 10.03
N VAL A 204 -9.97 2.25 8.79
CA VAL A 204 -10.69 2.95 7.74
C VAL A 204 -11.78 2.01 7.24
N PRO A 205 -13.04 2.46 7.13
CA PRO A 205 -14.14 1.62 6.64
C PRO A 205 -13.81 1.03 5.27
N PHE A 206 -14.04 -0.26 5.11
CA PHE A 206 -14.08 -0.92 3.81
C PHE A 206 -15.53 -0.94 3.35
N GLU A 207 -15.81 -0.20 2.28
CA GLU A 207 -17.11 -0.17 1.63
C GLU A 207 -17.00 -0.95 0.33
N PHE A 208 -18.01 -1.77 0.05
CA PHE A 208 -18.08 -2.54 -1.17
C PHE A 208 -18.90 -1.75 -2.20
N ASP A 209 -18.35 -1.48 -3.38
CA ASP A 209 -18.99 -0.68 -4.41
C ASP A 209 -18.91 -1.35 -5.79
N CYS A 210 -19.99 -1.26 -6.57
CA CYS A 210 -20.13 -1.79 -7.92
C CYS A 210 -19.67 -0.77 -8.98
N HIS A 211 -18.67 0.04 -8.66
CA HIS A 211 -18.15 1.07 -9.55
C HIS A 211 -16.62 0.98 -9.60
N VAL A 212 -16.06 1.37 -10.75
CA VAL A 212 -14.63 1.40 -10.99
C VAL A 212 -14.20 2.78 -11.46
N ALA A 213 -12.98 3.16 -11.11
CA ALA A 213 -12.42 4.44 -11.52
C ALA A 213 -11.28 4.30 -12.52
N ASP A 214 -11.23 5.20 -13.52
CA ASP A 214 -10.09 5.32 -14.42
C ASP A 214 -8.95 6.09 -13.74
N LEU A 215 -7.88 5.36 -13.40
CA LEU A 215 -6.66 5.91 -12.82
C LEU A 215 -5.46 5.76 -13.76
N SER A 216 -5.72 5.33 -15.00
CA SER A 216 -4.72 5.10 -16.04
C SER A 216 -4.53 6.32 -16.95
N SER A 217 -5.57 7.14 -17.08
CA SER A 217 -5.52 8.38 -17.82
C SER A 217 -4.61 9.41 -17.16
N ASP A 218 -4.03 10.29 -17.99
CA ASP A 218 -3.36 11.50 -17.54
C ASP A 218 -4.34 12.46 -16.89
N VAL A 219 -3.87 13.22 -15.91
CA VAL A 219 -4.72 14.18 -15.17
C VAL A 219 -5.26 15.27 -16.09
N ALA A 220 -4.50 15.67 -17.10
CA ALA A 220 -4.90 16.69 -18.07
C ALA A 220 -6.09 16.28 -18.95
N SER A 221 -6.33 14.98 -19.15
CA SER A 221 -7.52 14.51 -19.89
C SER A 221 -8.84 14.77 -19.18
N GLY A 222 -8.81 15.08 -17.88
CA GLY A 222 -10.00 15.20 -17.05
C GLY A 222 -10.72 13.87 -16.77
N ARG A 223 -10.15 12.74 -17.23
CA ARG A 223 -10.68 11.39 -16.97
C ARG A 223 -10.04 10.72 -15.75
N TYR A 224 -8.96 11.27 -15.22
CA TYR A 224 -8.32 10.75 -14.01
C TYR A 224 -9.26 10.81 -12.81
N GLY A 225 -9.50 9.66 -12.19
CA GLY A 225 -10.45 9.50 -11.09
C GLY A 225 -11.91 9.46 -11.53
N ALA A 226 -12.21 9.41 -12.84
CA ALA A 226 -13.58 9.31 -13.33
C ALA A 226 -14.16 7.93 -12.99
N VAL A 227 -15.30 7.94 -12.30
CA VAL A 227 -16.02 6.74 -11.87
C VAL A 227 -17.01 6.30 -12.94
N LYS A 228 -17.08 5.00 -13.21
CA LYS A 228 -18.08 4.36 -14.06
C LYS A 228 -18.65 3.11 -13.39
N ASP A 229 -19.82 2.69 -13.83
CA ASP A 229 -20.53 1.51 -13.34
C ASP A 229 -19.79 0.23 -13.76
N LEU A 230 -19.78 -0.77 -12.88
CA LEU A 230 -19.20 -2.10 -13.13
C LEU A 230 -20.23 -2.99 -13.85
N ASP A 231 -20.53 -2.63 -15.09
CA ASP A 231 -21.59 -3.29 -15.87
C ASP A 231 -21.06 -4.43 -16.74
N GLU A 232 -19.78 -4.41 -17.10
CA GLU A 232 -19.17 -5.35 -18.03
C GLU A 232 -18.32 -6.43 -17.30
N PRO A 233 -18.39 -7.71 -17.69
CA PRO A 233 -17.53 -8.77 -17.14
C PRO A 233 -16.04 -8.42 -17.19
N GLU A 234 -15.61 -7.69 -18.23
CA GLU A 234 -14.25 -7.18 -18.40
C GLU A 234 -13.84 -6.22 -17.28
N ASP A 235 -14.77 -5.43 -16.74
CA ASP A 235 -14.50 -4.50 -15.63
C ASP A 235 -14.27 -5.27 -14.33
N VAL A 236 -14.99 -6.38 -14.14
CA VAL A 236 -14.76 -7.26 -12.98
C VAL A 236 -13.40 -7.95 -13.07
N ASP A 237 -13.04 -8.47 -14.24
CA ASP A 237 -11.71 -9.02 -14.48
C ASP A 237 -10.63 -7.95 -14.29
N ALA A 238 -10.87 -6.71 -14.72
CA ALA A 238 -9.95 -5.61 -14.49
C ALA A 238 -9.74 -5.36 -12.99
N VAL A 239 -10.79 -5.35 -12.16
CA VAL A 239 -10.63 -5.19 -10.70
C VAL A 239 -9.88 -6.38 -10.09
N ILE A 240 -10.24 -7.61 -10.45
CA ILE A 240 -9.60 -8.81 -9.93
C ILE A 240 -8.12 -8.86 -10.32
N THR A 241 -7.80 -8.55 -11.57
CA THR A 241 -6.41 -8.50 -12.04
C THR A 241 -5.64 -7.30 -11.51
N GLY A 242 -6.32 -6.32 -10.88
CA GLY A 242 -5.72 -5.08 -10.36
C GLY A 242 -5.47 -4.01 -11.43
N ARG A 243 -6.10 -4.16 -12.61
CA ARG A 243 -6.13 -3.18 -13.70
C ARG A 243 -7.16 -2.07 -13.49
N ALA A 244 -8.14 -2.30 -12.63
CA ALA A 244 -9.12 -1.31 -12.16
C ALA A 244 -9.20 -1.33 -10.63
N ILE A 245 -9.70 -0.25 -10.04
CA ILE A 245 -9.78 -0.07 -8.59
C ILE A 245 -11.22 0.25 -8.20
N SER A 246 -11.70 -0.34 -7.11
CA SER A 246 -13.03 -0.06 -6.55
C SER A 246 -13.17 1.41 -6.16
N THR A 247 -14.36 1.97 -6.27
CA THR A 247 -14.61 3.40 -5.97
C THR A 247 -14.20 3.80 -4.54
N THR A 248 -14.37 2.93 -3.54
CA THR A 248 -13.91 3.21 -2.17
C THR A 248 -12.39 3.38 -2.09
N ASN A 249 -11.65 2.47 -2.72
CA ASN A 249 -10.20 2.57 -2.81
C ASN A 249 -9.79 3.78 -3.66
N CYS A 250 -10.54 4.09 -4.73
CA CYS A 250 -10.32 5.28 -5.54
C CYS A 250 -10.50 6.56 -4.72
N ARG A 251 -11.59 6.70 -3.97
CA ARG A 251 -11.85 7.85 -3.10
C ARG A 251 -10.70 8.04 -2.10
N LEU A 252 -10.26 6.97 -1.44
CA LEU A 252 -9.13 7.02 -0.52
C LEU A 252 -7.84 7.44 -1.22
N LEU A 253 -7.54 6.84 -2.37
CA LEU A 253 -6.38 7.16 -3.19
C LEU A 253 -6.37 8.64 -3.60
N LEU A 254 -7.47 9.14 -4.15
CA LEU A 254 -7.59 10.53 -4.60
C LEU A 254 -7.48 11.49 -3.41
N LYS A 255 -8.03 11.13 -2.25
CA LYS A 255 -7.83 11.90 -1.01
C LYS A 255 -6.35 11.99 -0.63
N ILE A 256 -5.62 10.88 -0.66
CA ILE A 256 -4.17 10.81 -0.36
C ILE A 256 -3.38 11.69 -1.31
N GLN A 257 -3.58 11.51 -2.61
CA GLN A 257 -2.86 12.26 -3.64
C GLN A 257 -3.17 13.76 -3.57
N SER A 258 -4.44 14.11 -3.42
CA SER A 258 -4.87 15.50 -3.21
C SER A 258 -4.19 16.11 -1.99
N ARG A 259 -4.12 15.37 -0.88
CA ARG A 259 -3.49 15.82 0.36
C ARG A 259 -1.98 16.03 0.20
N ILE A 260 -1.27 15.07 -0.42
CA ILE A 260 0.18 15.17 -0.69
C ILE A 260 0.47 16.38 -1.58
N LEU A 261 -0.23 16.53 -2.71
CA LEU A 261 0.02 17.62 -3.65
C LEU A 261 -0.26 18.98 -3.02
N THR A 262 -1.35 19.09 -2.26
CA THR A 262 -1.71 20.32 -1.52
C THR A 262 -0.62 20.69 -0.53
N PHE A 263 -0.15 19.72 0.26
CA PHE A 263 0.96 19.93 1.20
C PHE A 263 2.23 20.41 0.50
N LEU A 264 2.62 19.77 -0.60
CA LEU A 264 3.82 20.15 -1.35
C LEU A 264 3.71 21.56 -1.95
N ARG A 265 2.56 21.89 -2.54
CA ARG A 265 2.27 23.25 -3.04
C ARG A 265 2.39 24.28 -1.92
N ASP A 266 1.78 24.02 -0.77
CA ASP A 266 1.76 24.96 0.35
C ASP A 266 3.16 25.15 0.94
N CYS A 267 3.95 24.08 1.09
CA CYS A 267 5.36 24.19 1.44
C CYS A 267 6.14 25.04 0.43
N CYS A 268 5.93 24.86 -0.88
CA CYS A 268 6.59 25.67 -1.90
C CYS A 268 6.22 27.16 -1.78
N LYS A 269 4.94 27.48 -1.55
CA LYS A 269 4.48 28.86 -1.34
C LYS A 269 5.12 29.49 -0.10
N LEU A 270 5.23 28.75 1.01
CA LEU A 270 5.91 29.22 2.22
C LEU A 270 7.42 29.42 2.01
N ILE A 271 8.08 28.53 1.27
CA ILE A 271 9.50 28.69 0.90
C ILE A 271 9.69 29.93 0.02
N LEU A 272 8.72 30.24 -0.85
CA LEU A 272 8.71 31.35 -1.81
C LEU A 272 7.89 32.56 -1.35
N HIS A 273 7.66 32.74 -0.05
CA HIS A 273 6.76 33.76 0.53
C HIS A 273 6.97 35.20 0.00
N ASP A 274 8.19 35.58 -0.34
CA ASP A 274 8.55 36.89 -0.90
C ASP A 274 8.27 37.03 -2.41
N LYS A 275 8.06 35.92 -3.13
CA LYS A 275 7.88 35.84 -4.59
C LYS A 275 6.47 35.40 -5.01
N ILE A 276 5.53 35.25 -4.07
CA ILE A 276 4.17 34.76 -4.37
C ILE A 276 3.49 35.63 -5.44
N LYS A 277 3.61 36.96 -5.33
CA LYS A 277 3.02 37.89 -6.32
C LYS A 277 3.62 37.76 -7.72
N ASP A 278 4.88 37.35 -7.82
CA ASP A 278 5.57 37.17 -9.10
C ASP A 278 5.21 35.83 -9.76
N LEU A 279 4.85 34.82 -8.95
CA LEU A 279 4.34 33.52 -9.44
C LEU A 279 3.00 33.70 -10.16
N ASP A 280 2.10 34.51 -9.59
CA ASP A 280 0.76 34.78 -10.14
C ASP A 280 0.80 35.74 -11.34
N GLY A 281 1.77 36.67 -11.36
CA GLY A 281 1.89 37.70 -12.39
C GLY A 281 2.68 37.32 -13.65
N GLY A 282 3.25 36.11 -13.72
CA GLY A 282 3.99 35.64 -14.90
C GLY A 282 5.38 36.26 -15.11
N ASN A 283 5.92 36.97 -14.11
CA ASN A 283 7.16 37.75 -14.26
C ASN A 283 8.46 36.99 -13.95
N ILE A 284 8.39 35.69 -13.64
CA ILE A 284 9.59 34.89 -13.38
C ILE A 284 10.06 34.26 -14.70
N PRO A 285 11.27 34.60 -15.19
CA PRO A 285 11.83 33.97 -16.38
C PRO A 285 11.94 32.46 -16.20
N ASP A 286 11.70 31.69 -17.26
CA ASP A 286 11.91 30.25 -17.26
C ASP A 286 13.36 29.93 -16.84
N GLY A 287 13.49 29.08 -15.81
CA GLY A 287 14.77 28.60 -15.34
C GLY A 287 15.16 27.29 -16.04
N PRO A 288 16.46 27.02 -16.25
CA PRO A 288 16.88 25.70 -16.71
C PRO A 288 16.50 24.64 -15.67
N GLU A 289 16.10 23.46 -16.14
CA GLU A 289 15.82 22.31 -15.28
C GLU A 289 17.04 22.02 -14.37
N PRO A 290 16.86 21.99 -13.04
CA PRO A 290 17.96 21.69 -12.14
C PRO A 290 18.47 20.26 -12.35
N GLY A 291 19.78 20.05 -12.18
CA GLY A 291 20.36 18.70 -12.23
C GLY A 291 19.71 17.74 -11.21
N PRO A 292 19.89 16.41 -11.40
CA PRO A 292 19.28 15.40 -10.54
C PRO A 292 19.69 15.61 -9.07
N LEU A 293 18.74 15.39 -8.15
CA LEU A 293 19.07 15.35 -6.72
C LEU A 293 19.98 14.13 -6.47
N PRO A 294 20.99 14.26 -5.61
CA PRO A 294 21.83 13.12 -5.26
C PRO A 294 20.97 12.05 -4.60
N VAL A 295 20.77 10.93 -5.26
CA VAL A 295 20.24 9.72 -4.63
C VAL A 295 21.42 9.10 -3.88
N HIS A 296 21.25 8.82 -2.59
CA HIS A 296 22.28 8.09 -1.84
C HIS A 296 22.47 6.74 -2.52
N ASP A 297 23.66 6.55 -3.09
CA ASP A 297 23.97 5.56 -4.11
C ASP A 297 23.52 4.14 -3.75
N GLU A 298 22.64 3.54 -4.57
CA GLU A 298 22.17 2.16 -4.43
C GLU A 298 23.31 1.14 -4.47
N LYS A 299 24.45 1.52 -5.06
CA LYS A 299 25.64 0.66 -5.13
C LYS A 299 26.46 0.64 -3.84
N THR A 300 26.21 1.58 -2.92
CA THR A 300 27.02 1.78 -1.71
C THR A 300 26.18 1.88 -0.42
N GLY A 301 24.85 2.05 -0.54
CA GLY A 301 23.93 2.17 0.58
C GLY A 301 23.46 0.83 1.14
N SER A 302 23.29 0.77 2.47
CA SER A 302 22.56 -0.33 3.11
C SER A 302 21.14 -0.44 2.53
N ALA A 303 20.66 -1.66 2.25
CA ALA A 303 19.30 -1.93 1.77
C ALA A 303 18.21 -1.24 2.61
N PHE A 304 18.47 -1.08 3.91
CA PHE A 304 17.62 -0.34 4.83
C PHE A 304 17.45 1.13 4.44
N ARG A 305 18.53 1.84 4.07
CA ARG A 305 18.45 3.25 3.64
C ARG A 305 17.66 3.41 2.35
N VAL A 306 17.83 2.48 1.41
CA VAL A 306 17.05 2.45 0.16
C VAL A 306 15.57 2.25 0.46
N ALA A 307 15.24 1.34 1.39
CA ALA A 307 13.85 1.10 1.80
C ALA A 307 13.21 2.34 2.46
N LEU A 308 13.95 3.05 3.33
CA LEU A 308 13.45 4.29 3.96
C LEU A 308 13.19 5.42 2.96
N GLN A 309 13.99 5.52 1.89
CA GLN A 309 13.82 6.58 0.89
C GLN A 309 12.72 6.27 -0.14
N ARG A 310 12.40 5.00 -0.32
CA ARG A 310 11.45 4.51 -1.34
C ARG A 310 10.11 5.26 -1.38
N PRO A 311 9.46 5.63 -0.25
CA PRO A 311 8.17 6.34 -0.29
C PRO A 311 8.25 7.74 -0.92
N TYR A 312 9.44 8.33 -1.00
CA TYR A 312 9.67 9.69 -1.49
C TYR A 312 10.17 9.73 -2.94
N LEU A 313 10.42 8.57 -3.54
CA LEU A 313 10.92 8.43 -4.90
C LEU A 313 9.80 8.05 -5.86
N VAL A 314 10.05 8.23 -7.16
CA VAL A 314 9.14 7.75 -8.21
C VAL A 314 9.10 6.22 -8.14
N PRO A 315 7.91 5.59 -8.06
CA PRO A 315 7.79 4.14 -8.12
C PRO A 315 8.49 3.60 -9.35
N ARG A 316 9.29 2.55 -9.18
CA ARG A 316 9.97 1.92 -10.31
C ARG A 316 8.94 1.19 -11.16
N VAL A 317 8.63 1.77 -12.31
CA VAL A 317 7.72 1.19 -13.31
C VAL A 317 8.33 -0.06 -13.95
N HIS A 318 9.67 -0.18 -13.93
CA HIS A 318 10.37 -1.34 -14.49
C HIS A 318 10.81 -2.30 -13.39
N VAL A 319 10.05 -3.38 -13.25
CA VAL A 319 10.50 -4.58 -12.55
C VAL A 319 11.52 -5.28 -13.44
N ASP A 320 12.75 -5.51 -12.93
CA ASP A 320 13.70 -6.37 -13.61
C ASP A 320 13.23 -7.82 -13.49
N ILE A 321 12.43 -8.25 -14.47
CA ILE A 321 11.84 -9.59 -14.52
C ILE A 321 12.93 -10.66 -14.43
N ARG A 322 14.12 -10.41 -15.00
CA ARG A 322 15.22 -11.38 -14.94
C ARG A 322 15.77 -11.49 -13.53
N HIS A 323 15.96 -10.36 -12.85
CA HIS A 323 16.36 -10.36 -11.45
C HIS A 323 15.34 -11.07 -10.56
N THR A 324 14.05 -10.75 -10.71
CA THR A 324 12.96 -11.40 -9.96
C THR A 324 12.92 -12.90 -10.24
N LEU A 325 13.06 -13.32 -11.50
CA LEU A 325 13.09 -14.73 -11.87
C LEU A 325 14.31 -15.45 -11.26
N ASN A 326 15.47 -14.81 -11.22
CA ASN A 326 16.66 -15.38 -10.62
C ASN A 326 16.50 -15.52 -9.09
N GLN A 327 15.89 -14.55 -8.42
CA GLN A 327 15.55 -14.67 -7.00
C GLN A 327 14.56 -15.82 -6.76
N ALA A 328 13.53 -15.95 -7.59
CA ALA A 328 12.55 -17.03 -7.48
C ALA A 328 13.19 -18.42 -7.70
N LYS A 329 14.12 -18.54 -8.66
CA LYS A 329 14.90 -19.76 -8.87
C LYS A 329 15.79 -20.09 -7.68
N ALA A 330 16.49 -19.08 -7.12
CA ALA A 330 17.31 -19.28 -5.95
C ALA A 330 16.47 -19.76 -4.75
N ALA A 331 15.31 -19.14 -4.50
CA ALA A 331 14.38 -19.55 -3.46
C ALA A 331 13.82 -20.98 -3.69
N LEU A 332 13.62 -21.38 -4.95
CA LEU A 332 13.20 -22.74 -5.29
C LEU A 332 14.30 -23.77 -4.97
N GLU A 333 15.56 -23.49 -5.32
CA GLU A 333 16.67 -24.39 -5.00
C GLU A 333 16.91 -24.45 -3.49
N GLU A 334 16.84 -23.32 -2.77
CA GLU A 334 16.87 -23.27 -1.30
C GLU A 334 15.77 -24.14 -0.68
N ALA A 335 14.54 -24.05 -1.19
CA ALA A 335 13.43 -24.86 -0.69
C ALA A 335 13.63 -26.36 -0.96
N LYS A 336 14.22 -26.73 -2.11
CA LYS A 336 14.58 -28.13 -2.39
C LYS A 336 15.64 -28.62 -1.42
N GLU A 337 16.73 -27.88 -1.25
CA GLU A 337 17.80 -28.21 -0.31
C GLU A 337 17.25 -28.35 1.12
N HIS A 338 16.38 -27.44 1.54
CA HIS A 338 15.70 -27.51 2.83
C HIS A 338 14.88 -28.80 2.99
N LEU A 339 14.06 -29.18 2.00
CA LEU A 339 13.30 -30.44 2.04
C LEU A 339 14.21 -31.68 2.07
N TRP A 340 15.33 -31.65 1.35
CA TRP A 340 16.33 -32.72 1.39
C TRP A 340 16.96 -32.85 2.78
N LEU A 341 17.37 -31.73 3.40
CA LEU A 341 17.94 -31.72 4.75
C LEU A 341 16.94 -32.21 5.81
N LEU A 342 15.67 -31.78 5.72
CA LEU A 342 14.61 -32.27 6.62
C LEU A 342 14.43 -33.79 6.54
N ARG A 343 14.68 -34.38 5.37
CA ARG A 343 14.52 -35.81 5.14
C ARG A 343 15.76 -36.61 5.54
N GLU A 344 16.94 -36.12 5.21
CA GLU A 344 18.19 -36.90 5.29
C GLU A 344 18.99 -36.63 6.59
N ASP A 345 18.79 -35.49 7.25
CA ASP A 345 19.47 -35.14 8.51
C ASP A 345 18.48 -35.02 9.69
N PRO A 346 18.44 -36.04 10.59
CA PRO A 346 17.60 -36.01 11.77
C PRO A 346 17.89 -34.84 12.73
N SER A 347 19.13 -34.34 12.77
CA SER A 347 19.52 -33.23 13.63
C SER A 347 18.98 -31.90 13.09
N TYR A 348 19.06 -31.70 11.78
CA TYR A 348 18.47 -30.55 11.10
C TYR A 348 16.94 -30.55 11.27
N PHE A 349 16.29 -31.70 11.07
CA PHE A 349 14.85 -31.86 11.31
C PHE A 349 14.45 -31.50 12.75
N ALA A 350 15.18 -32.01 13.74
CA ALA A 350 14.90 -31.71 15.14
C ALA A 350 15.07 -30.21 15.45
N MET A 351 16.11 -29.58 14.90
CA MET A 351 16.36 -28.15 15.06
C MET A 351 15.23 -27.32 14.44
N GLU A 352 14.80 -27.62 13.20
CA GLU A 352 13.75 -26.87 12.52
C GLU A 352 12.39 -26.99 13.23
N ILE A 353 12.05 -28.17 13.76
CA ILE A 353 10.83 -28.34 14.58
C ILE A 353 10.89 -27.51 15.84
N MET A 354 12.04 -27.47 16.53
CA MET A 354 12.20 -26.67 17.73
C MET A 354 12.13 -25.17 17.41
N ASP A 355 12.79 -24.73 16.34
CA ASP A 355 12.74 -23.34 15.88
C ASP A 355 11.31 -22.93 15.49
N THR A 356 10.62 -23.77 14.72
CA THR A 356 9.20 -23.59 14.37
C THR A 356 8.34 -23.50 15.62
N ARG A 357 8.57 -24.38 16.61
CA ARG A 357 7.85 -24.39 17.89
C ARG A 357 8.09 -23.11 18.68
N GLU A 358 9.34 -22.66 18.81
CA GLU A 358 9.72 -21.46 19.55
C GLU A 358 9.12 -20.18 18.94
N HIS A 359 8.98 -20.14 17.62
CA HIS A 359 8.39 -19.01 16.91
C HIS A 359 6.87 -19.13 16.69
N SER A 360 6.27 -20.29 17.04
CA SER A 360 4.84 -20.49 16.90
C SER A 360 4.09 -19.63 17.91
N TYR A 361 3.03 -18.96 17.45
CA TYR A 361 2.29 -18.00 18.25
C TYR A 361 1.70 -18.62 19.53
N GLU A 362 1.50 -19.94 19.55
CA GLU A 362 1.01 -20.65 20.74
C GLU A 362 2.04 -20.61 21.89
N PHE A 363 3.34 -20.62 21.55
CA PHE A 363 4.45 -20.60 22.51
C PHE A 363 4.97 -19.17 22.77
N VAL A 364 4.55 -18.18 21.99
CA VAL A 364 4.83 -16.77 22.26
C VAL A 364 3.99 -16.33 23.45
N ASN A 365 4.67 -15.92 24.52
CA ASN A 365 4.01 -15.43 25.72
C ASN A 365 3.21 -14.15 25.46
N ASP A 366 2.03 -14.06 26.07
CA ASP A 366 1.21 -12.87 26.09
C ASP A 366 1.85 -11.74 26.94
N VAL A 367 1.17 -10.60 27.00
CA VAL A 367 1.60 -9.44 27.78
C VAL A 367 1.74 -9.72 29.29
N ASN A 368 1.16 -10.81 29.80
CA ASN A 368 1.23 -11.26 31.18
C ASN A 368 2.24 -12.40 31.38
N ARG A 369 3.07 -12.69 30.38
CA ARG A 369 4.02 -13.82 30.35
C ARG A 369 3.35 -15.19 30.42
N LYS A 370 2.11 -15.33 29.94
CA LYS A 370 1.40 -16.61 29.85
C LYS A 370 1.40 -17.11 28.41
N CYS A 371 1.60 -18.42 28.24
CA CYS A 371 1.45 -19.07 26.94
C CYS A 371 -0.02 -19.05 26.49
N HIS A 372 -0.26 -19.33 25.21
CA HIS A 372 -1.61 -19.46 24.69
C HIS A 372 -2.37 -20.55 25.47
N PRO A 373 -3.68 -20.38 25.77
CA PRO A 373 -4.45 -21.32 26.58
C PRO A 373 -4.43 -22.77 26.07
N ASP A 374 -4.23 -22.95 24.77
CA ASP A 374 -4.19 -24.26 24.12
C ASP A 374 -2.85 -25.01 24.31
N VAL A 375 -1.78 -24.33 24.75
CA VAL A 375 -0.49 -24.96 25.12
C VAL A 375 -0.49 -25.44 26.57
N ASP A 376 -1.31 -24.81 27.41
CA ASP A 376 -1.42 -25.10 28.84
C ASP A 376 -2.38 -26.26 29.14
N LEU A 377 -2.88 -26.98 28.12
CA LEU A 377 -3.61 -28.23 28.33
C LEU A 377 -2.61 -29.32 28.73
N PRO A 378 -2.62 -29.79 29.99
CA PRO A 378 -1.75 -30.88 30.38
C PRO A 378 -2.14 -32.12 29.57
N ASP A 379 -1.11 -32.84 29.10
CA ASP A 379 -1.19 -34.17 28.50
C ASP A 379 -2.34 -34.98 29.12
N LYS A 380 -3.47 -35.05 28.41
CA LYS A 380 -4.42 -36.14 28.62
C LYS A 380 -3.78 -37.34 27.93
N GLY A 381 -3.05 -38.10 28.75
CA GLY A 381 -2.14 -39.17 28.36
C GLY A 381 -2.61 -40.05 27.20
N PHE A 382 -1.64 -40.36 26.36
CA PHE A 382 -1.66 -41.51 25.45
C PHE A 382 -1.48 -42.82 26.22
#